data_AF-A0A2A7MWP4-F1
#
_entry.id   AF-A0A2A7MWP4-F1
#
_cell.length_a   1.000
_cell.length_b   1.000
_cell.length_c   1.000
_cell.angle_alpha   90.00
_cell.angle_beta   90.00
_cell.angle_gamma   90.00
#
_symmetry.space_group_name_H-M   'P 1'
#
loop_
_entity.id
_entity.type
_entity.pdbx_description
1 polymer ?
#
loop_
_entity_poly.entity_id
_entity_poly.type
_entity_poly.pdbx_seq_one_letter_code
_entity_poly.pdbx_strand_id
1 'polypeptide(L)'
;MSDNQVTSVVADALKSPRLTAVAGLVARYCLVIVIAWFGIMKFTYYESHGISPLIANSPFFSWIYDVISIRTFGFLLGPVELITAALLALKPWYPKAAVVGGVLASGFFVTTLSTMITTPDVSEASAGGFPILSANGQFLMKDIALLGISLWLLADAIDATRKRTS
;
A
#
# COMPACT_ATOMS: atom_id res chain seq x y z
N MET A 1 -6.55 -40.75 -9.82
CA MET A 1 -7.32 -39.77 -9.01
C MET A 1 -8.15 -38.95 -9.98
N SER A 2 -9.47 -38.89 -9.82
CA SER A 2 -10.33 -38.12 -10.74
C SER A 2 -10.31 -36.62 -10.39
N ASP A 3 -10.46 -35.75 -11.37
CA ASP A 3 -10.44 -34.28 -11.22
C ASP A 3 -11.38 -33.75 -10.12
N ASN A 4 -12.49 -34.46 -9.87
CA ASN A 4 -13.46 -34.12 -8.81
C ASN A 4 -12.89 -34.24 -7.38
N GLN A 5 -11.90 -35.11 -7.17
CA GLN A 5 -11.27 -35.28 -5.84
C GLN A 5 -10.23 -34.19 -5.57
N VAL A 6 -9.54 -33.71 -6.62
CA VAL A 6 -8.58 -32.61 -6.49
C VAL A 6 -9.31 -31.29 -6.23
N THR A 7 -10.40 -31.05 -6.95
CA THR A 7 -11.25 -29.86 -6.75
C THR A 7 -11.92 -29.84 -5.38
N SER A 8 -12.39 -30.99 -4.86
CA SER A 8 -12.99 -31.05 -3.51
C SER A 8 -11.97 -30.81 -2.40
N VAL A 9 -10.77 -31.38 -2.51
CA VAL A 9 -9.69 -31.18 -1.52
C VAL A 9 -9.20 -29.74 -1.50
N VAL A 10 -9.04 -29.09 -2.67
CA VAL A 10 -8.68 -27.68 -2.74
C VAL A 10 -9.78 -26.79 -2.16
N ALA A 11 -11.05 -27.08 -2.47
CA ALA A 11 -12.19 -26.32 -1.95
C ALA A 11 -12.29 -26.42 -0.41
N ASP A 12 -12.05 -27.60 0.16
CA ASP A 12 -12.07 -27.81 1.61
C ASP A 12 -10.84 -27.18 2.29
N ALA A 13 -9.67 -27.19 1.64
CA ALA A 13 -8.50 -26.49 2.12
C ALA A 13 -8.72 -24.97 2.19
N LEU A 14 -9.37 -24.38 1.18
CA LEU A 14 -9.73 -22.95 1.15
C LEU A 14 -10.77 -22.57 2.23
N LYS A 15 -11.59 -23.52 2.69
CA LYS A 15 -12.53 -23.33 3.80
C LYS A 15 -11.88 -23.51 5.19
N SER A 16 -10.61 -23.88 5.26
CA SER A 16 -9.92 -24.09 6.53
C SER A 16 -9.70 -22.78 7.29
N PRO A 17 -10.22 -22.62 8.52
CA PRO A 17 -10.02 -21.43 9.34
C PRO A 17 -8.54 -21.08 9.57
N ARG A 18 -7.68 -22.11 9.62
CA ARG A 18 -6.23 -21.95 9.77
C ARG A 18 -5.60 -21.33 8.52
N LEU A 19 -6.03 -21.74 7.32
CA LEU A 19 -5.50 -21.19 6.08
C LEU A 19 -5.88 -19.72 5.93
N THR A 20 -7.13 -19.37 6.23
CA THR A 20 -7.58 -17.96 6.21
C THR A 20 -6.81 -17.11 7.21
N ALA A 21 -6.54 -17.63 8.41
CA ALA A 21 -5.75 -16.93 9.42
C ALA A 21 -4.30 -16.70 8.96
N VAL A 22 -3.65 -17.72 8.41
CA VAL A 22 -2.26 -17.63 7.90
C VAL A 22 -2.19 -16.66 6.72
N ALA A 23 -3.09 -16.79 5.74
CA ALA A 23 -3.15 -15.88 4.60
C ALA A 23 -3.29 -14.41 5.04
N GLY A 24 -4.11 -14.15 6.07
CA GLY A 24 -4.26 -12.80 6.61
C GLY A 24 -3.04 -12.26 7.33
N LEU A 25 -2.30 -13.11 8.05
CA LEU A 25 -1.02 -12.72 8.65
C LEU A 25 0.01 -12.43 7.57
N VAL A 26 0.11 -13.27 6.55
CA VAL A 26 1.03 -13.08 5.42
C VAL A 26 0.71 -11.76 4.70
N ALA A 27 -0.55 -11.53 4.30
CA ALA A 27 -0.95 -10.29 3.63
C ALA A 27 -0.61 -9.05 4.48
N ARG A 28 -0.85 -9.11 5.80
CA ARG A 28 -0.48 -8.03 6.73
C ARG A 28 1.01 -7.76 6.71
N TYR A 29 1.84 -8.77 6.96
CA TYR A 29 3.28 -8.55 7.10
C TYR A 29 3.95 -8.26 5.76
N CYS A 30 3.43 -8.76 4.64
CA CYS A 30 3.84 -8.30 3.31
C CYS A 30 3.59 -6.79 3.16
N LEU A 31 2.40 -6.29 3.51
CA LEU A 31 2.12 -4.86 3.43
C LEU A 31 2.99 -4.04 4.38
N VAL A 32 3.18 -4.51 5.62
CA VAL A 32 4.08 -3.88 6.61
C VAL A 32 5.49 -3.75 6.05
N ILE A 33 6.04 -4.83 5.49
CA ILE A 33 7.40 -4.83 4.91
C ILE A 33 7.47 -3.83 3.76
N VAL A 34 6.49 -3.83 2.85
CA VAL A 34 6.47 -2.90 1.71
C VAL A 34 6.47 -1.45 2.20
N ILE A 35 5.55 -1.08 3.09
CA ILE A 35 5.44 0.30 3.59
C ILE A 35 6.69 0.69 4.38
N ALA A 36 7.21 -0.20 5.24
CA ALA A 36 8.42 0.07 5.99
C ALA A 36 9.63 0.28 5.07
N TRP A 37 9.74 -0.52 4.01
CA TRP A 37 10.84 -0.42 3.06
C TRP A 37 10.81 0.91 2.29
N PHE A 38 9.63 1.30 1.78
CA PHE A 38 9.45 2.62 1.15
C PHE A 38 9.74 3.76 2.14
N GLY A 39 9.29 3.64 3.39
CA GLY A 39 9.54 4.63 4.44
C GLY A 39 11.02 4.82 4.76
N ILE A 40 11.79 3.73 4.84
CA ILE A 40 13.26 3.80 5.02
C ILE A 40 13.91 4.45 3.80
N MET A 41 13.47 4.09 2.58
CA MET A 41 14.03 4.64 1.36
C MET A 41 13.84 6.15 1.24
N LYS A 42 12.79 6.76 1.85
CA LYS A 42 12.56 8.22 1.82
C LYS A 42 13.71 9.06 2.39
N PHE A 43 14.56 8.48 3.24
CA PHE A 43 15.75 9.17 3.78
C PHE A 43 16.91 9.24 2.77
N THR A 44 16.80 8.57 1.64
CA THR A 44 17.81 8.57 0.58
C THR A 44 17.57 9.69 -0.44
N TYR A 45 18.66 10.19 -1.03
CA TYR A 45 18.58 11.12 -2.15
C TYR A 45 17.86 10.50 -3.35
N TYR A 46 18.13 9.22 -3.61
CA TYR A 46 17.57 8.47 -4.73
C TYR A 46 16.04 8.47 -4.71
N GLU A 47 15.43 8.03 -3.60
CA GLU A 47 13.98 7.90 -3.52
C GLU A 47 13.28 9.26 -3.59
N SER A 48 13.79 10.25 -2.83
CA SER A 48 13.20 11.58 -2.78
C SER A 48 13.17 12.28 -4.13
N HIS A 49 14.20 12.09 -4.97
CA HIS A 49 14.22 12.64 -6.33
C HIS A 49 13.38 11.79 -7.31
N GLY A 50 13.39 10.46 -7.16
CA GLY A 50 12.62 9.56 -8.02
C GLY A 50 11.11 9.78 -7.95
N ILE A 51 10.58 10.05 -6.75
CA ILE A 51 9.14 10.31 -6.55
C ILE A 51 8.74 11.77 -6.76
N SER A 52 9.70 12.69 -6.84
CA SER A 52 9.41 14.12 -6.90
C SER A 52 8.50 14.52 -8.07
N PRO A 53 8.62 13.97 -9.29
CA PRO A 53 7.71 14.32 -10.38
C PRO A 53 6.27 13.87 -10.11
N LEU A 54 6.09 12.72 -9.44
CA LEU A 54 4.77 12.19 -9.08
C LEU A 54 4.08 13.09 -8.04
N ILE A 55 4.84 13.63 -7.08
CA ILE A 55 4.30 14.51 -6.03
C ILE A 55 4.01 15.90 -6.60
N ALA A 56 4.89 16.44 -7.44
CA ALA A 56 4.69 17.75 -8.07
C ALA A 56 3.42 17.80 -8.94
N ASN A 57 3.04 16.67 -9.54
CA ASN A 57 1.82 16.53 -10.35
C ASN A 57 0.64 15.91 -9.56
N SER A 58 0.78 15.71 -8.25
CA SER A 58 -0.29 15.16 -7.41
C SER A 58 -1.35 16.23 -7.12
N PRO A 59 -2.65 15.91 -7.24
CA PRO A 59 -3.71 16.87 -6.93
C PRO A 59 -3.73 17.30 -5.46
N PHE A 60 -3.15 16.50 -4.56
CA PHE A 60 -3.12 16.78 -3.12
C PHE A 60 -1.86 17.56 -2.69
N PHE A 61 -0.77 17.41 -3.42
CA PHE A 61 0.57 17.85 -3.00
C PHE A 61 1.30 18.72 -4.03
N SER A 62 0.66 19.16 -5.11
CA SER A 62 1.30 19.99 -6.15
C SER A 62 1.99 21.25 -5.63
N TRP A 63 1.45 21.85 -4.56
CA TRP A 63 1.96 23.06 -3.90
C TRP A 63 3.08 22.79 -2.88
N ILE A 64 3.33 21.53 -2.50
CA ILE A 64 4.14 21.23 -1.31
C ILE A 64 5.59 21.66 -1.49
N TYR A 65 6.11 21.60 -2.72
CA TYR A 65 7.49 21.97 -3.02
C TYR A 65 7.74 23.48 -3.13
N ASP A 66 6.68 24.29 -3.15
CA ASP A 66 6.80 25.75 -3.03
C ASP A 66 7.06 26.17 -1.57
N VAL A 67 6.69 25.32 -0.62
CA VAL A 67 6.80 25.59 0.83
C VAL A 67 7.98 24.86 1.45
N ILE A 68 8.25 23.62 1.04
CA ILE A 68 9.33 22.79 1.60
C ILE A 68 10.16 22.10 0.52
N SER A 69 11.43 21.86 0.80
CA SER A 69 12.30 21.16 -0.16
C SER A 69 11.90 19.70 -0.36
N ILE A 70 12.22 19.13 -1.53
CA ILE A 70 12.04 17.70 -1.86
C ILE A 70 12.64 16.80 -0.78
N ARG A 71 13.83 17.17 -0.29
CA ARG A 71 14.52 16.46 0.79
C ARG A 71 13.69 16.51 2.07
N THR A 72 13.29 17.71 2.50
CA THR A 72 12.50 17.90 3.73
C THR A 72 11.20 17.10 3.67
N PHE A 73 10.51 17.11 2.53
CA PHE A 73 9.31 16.30 2.34
C PHE A 73 9.58 14.81 2.54
N GLY A 74 10.64 14.25 1.92
CA GLY A 74 11.04 12.87 2.13
C GLY A 74 11.33 12.54 3.60
N PHE A 75 12.09 13.39 4.29
CA PHE A 75 12.40 13.23 5.72
C PHE A 75 11.16 13.31 6.62
N LEU A 76 10.11 14.03 6.22
CA LEU A 76 8.84 14.09 6.96
C LEU A 76 7.94 12.90 6.64
N LEU A 77 7.86 12.48 5.36
CA LEU A 77 6.99 11.40 4.94
C LEU A 77 7.51 10.03 5.40
N GLY A 78 8.82 9.81 5.42
CA GLY A 78 9.45 8.54 5.84
C GLY A 78 8.99 8.06 7.22
N PRO A 79 9.08 8.89 8.28
CA PRO A 79 8.55 8.55 9.60
C PRO A 79 7.05 8.24 9.60
N VAL A 80 6.23 8.93 8.80
CA VAL A 80 4.79 8.67 8.73
C VAL A 80 4.52 7.29 8.12
N GLU A 81 5.25 6.92 7.06
CA GLU A 81 5.20 5.57 6.47
C GLU A 81 5.65 4.50 7.48
N LEU A 82 6.76 4.74 8.21
CA LEU A 82 7.25 3.82 9.25
C LEU A 82 6.27 3.65 10.41
N ILE A 83 5.66 4.74 10.89
CA ILE A 83 4.61 4.69 11.92
C ILE A 83 3.41 3.91 11.40
N THR A 84 3.01 4.12 10.15
CA THR A 84 1.91 3.38 9.52
C THR A 84 2.19 1.88 9.47
N ALA A 85 3.40 1.48 9.08
CA ALA A 85 3.83 0.09 9.09
C ALA A 85 3.80 -0.51 10.50
N ALA A 86 4.28 0.23 11.51
CA ALA A 86 4.24 -0.20 12.90
C ALA A 86 2.79 -0.37 13.39
N LEU A 87 1.90 0.59 13.10
CA LEU A 87 0.48 0.51 13.46
C LEU A 87 -0.19 -0.74 12.86
N LEU A 88 0.08 -1.05 11.59
CA LEU A 88 -0.42 -2.26 10.93
C LEU A 88 0.12 -3.54 11.59
N ALA A 89 1.41 -3.58 11.93
CA ALA A 89 2.05 -4.73 12.56
C ALA A 89 1.49 -5.03 13.95
N LEU A 90 1.04 -4.01 14.69
CA LEU A 90 0.56 -4.14 16.06
C LEU A 90 -0.82 -4.80 16.20
N LYS A 91 -1.52 -5.16 15.11
CA LYS A 91 -2.86 -5.79 15.15
C LYS A 91 -3.03 -6.94 16.15
N PRO A 92 -2.07 -7.88 16.31
CA PRO A 92 -2.21 -8.98 17.27
C PRO A 92 -2.39 -8.51 18.72
N TRP A 93 -1.81 -7.37 19.09
CA TRP A 93 -1.89 -6.81 20.44
C TRP A 93 -2.90 -5.66 20.54
N TYR A 94 -2.93 -4.77 19.54
CA TYR A 94 -3.73 -3.54 19.53
C TYR A 94 -4.47 -3.38 18.19
N PRO A 95 -5.61 -4.06 17.98
CA PRO A 95 -6.35 -3.99 16.72
C PRO A 95 -6.85 -2.57 16.42
N LYS A 96 -7.14 -1.75 17.45
CA LYS A 96 -7.48 -0.32 17.28
C LYS A 96 -6.35 0.48 16.62
N ALA A 97 -5.10 0.21 16.98
CA ALA A 97 -3.94 0.84 16.35
C ALA A 97 -3.83 0.45 14.87
N ALA A 98 -4.09 -0.83 14.56
CA ALA A 98 -4.08 -1.32 13.19
C ALA A 98 -5.20 -0.75 12.32
N VAL A 99 -6.34 -0.33 12.90
CA VAL A 99 -7.37 0.44 12.17
C VAL A 99 -6.79 1.77 11.68
N VAL A 100 -6.11 2.51 12.56
CA VAL A 100 -5.46 3.78 12.17
C VAL A 100 -4.41 3.53 11.09
N GLY A 101 -3.57 2.50 11.26
CA GLY A 101 -2.59 2.10 10.24
C GLY A 101 -3.23 1.73 8.90
N GLY A 102 -4.36 1.03 8.90
CA GLY A 102 -5.11 0.67 7.69
C GLY A 102 -5.69 1.89 6.96
N VAL A 103 -6.22 2.86 7.69
CA VAL A 103 -6.71 4.12 7.11
C VAL A 103 -5.57 4.91 6.48
N LEU A 104 -4.45 5.07 7.19
CA LEU A 104 -3.27 5.77 6.68
C LEU A 104 -2.68 5.09 5.44
N ALA A 105 -2.51 3.77 5.49
CA ALA A 105 -2.02 3.00 4.35
C ALA A 105 -2.94 3.14 3.12
N SER A 106 -4.26 3.06 3.32
CA SER A 106 -5.23 3.26 2.23
C SER A 106 -5.10 4.68 1.65
N GLY A 107 -4.95 5.69 2.50
CA GLY A 107 -4.74 7.08 2.10
C GLY A 107 -3.47 7.27 1.25
N PHE A 108 -2.37 6.61 1.61
CA PHE A 108 -1.14 6.63 0.80
C PHE A 108 -1.38 6.07 -0.59
N PHE A 109 -1.93 4.86 -0.72
CA PHE A 109 -2.12 4.26 -2.04
C PHE A 109 -3.15 5.00 -2.88
N VAL A 110 -4.23 5.54 -2.28
CA VAL A 110 -5.18 6.41 -2.99
C VAL A 110 -4.47 7.66 -3.51
N THR A 111 -3.65 8.30 -2.69
CA THR A 111 -2.90 9.49 -3.12
C THR A 111 -1.93 9.14 -4.23
N THR A 112 -1.18 8.05 -4.11
CA THR A 112 -0.24 7.63 -5.14
C THR A 112 -0.95 7.24 -6.45
N LEU A 113 -2.07 6.52 -6.38
CA LEU A 113 -2.86 6.19 -7.57
C LEU A 113 -3.52 7.40 -8.21
N SER A 114 -3.83 8.46 -7.45
CA SER A 114 -4.31 9.71 -8.05
C SER A 114 -3.27 10.30 -9.01
N THR A 115 -1.97 10.13 -8.74
CA THR A 115 -0.88 10.58 -9.62
C THR A 115 -0.86 9.81 -10.94
N MET A 116 -1.39 8.57 -10.97
CA MET A 116 -1.50 7.78 -12.20
C MET A 116 -2.44 8.45 -13.22
N ILE A 117 -3.42 9.21 -12.74
CA ILE A 117 -4.40 9.91 -13.58
C ILE A 117 -3.91 11.32 -13.93
N THR A 118 -3.28 12.00 -12.97
CA THR A 118 -2.93 13.43 -13.13
C THR A 118 -1.53 13.68 -13.69
N THR A 119 -0.62 12.69 -13.66
CA THR A 119 0.76 12.88 -14.08
C THR A 119 0.96 12.52 -15.55
N PRO A 120 1.40 13.46 -16.42
CA PRO A 120 1.58 13.21 -17.85
C PRO A 120 2.58 12.09 -18.19
N ASP A 121 3.63 11.93 -17.37
CA ASP A 121 4.71 10.96 -17.59
C ASP A 121 4.36 9.51 -17.21
N VAL A 122 3.11 9.20 -16.88
CA VAL A 122 2.68 7.85 -16.52
C VAL A 122 2.53 6.96 -17.76
N SER A 123 2.14 7.54 -18.90
CA SER A 123 2.05 6.84 -20.18
C SER A 123 3.31 7.07 -21.01
N GLU A 124 3.75 6.04 -21.73
CA GLU A 124 4.92 6.12 -22.61
C GLU A 124 4.53 6.79 -23.94
N ALA A 125 4.74 8.11 -24.03
CA ALA A 125 4.40 8.90 -25.21
C ALA A 125 5.14 8.41 -26.47
N SER A 126 6.37 7.91 -26.34
CA SER A 126 7.14 7.40 -27.48
C SER A 126 6.58 6.10 -28.08
N ALA A 127 5.78 5.36 -27.30
CA ALA A 127 5.16 4.09 -27.69
C ALA A 127 3.68 4.23 -28.09
N GLY A 128 3.18 5.46 -28.28
CA GLY A 128 1.79 5.73 -28.65
C GLY A 128 0.89 6.16 -27.48
N GLY A 129 1.47 6.40 -26.30
CA GLY A 129 0.73 6.87 -25.13
C GLY A 129 -0.09 5.78 -24.45
N PHE A 130 -1.13 6.17 -23.71
CA PHE A 130 -1.97 5.24 -22.97
C PHE A 130 -2.63 4.20 -23.91
N PRO A 131 -2.61 2.88 -23.61
CA PRO A 131 -2.36 2.25 -22.31
C PRO A 131 -0.91 1.78 -22.04
N ILE A 132 0.07 2.12 -22.89
CA ILE A 132 1.45 1.72 -22.64
C ILE A 132 2.01 2.57 -21.48
N LEU A 133 2.46 1.91 -20.43
CA LEU A 133 2.96 2.57 -19.21
C LEU A 133 4.48 2.80 -19.27
N SER A 134 4.90 4.00 -18.89
CA SER A 134 6.32 4.32 -18.65
C SER A 134 6.85 3.57 -17.42
N ALA A 135 8.15 3.69 -17.12
CA ALA A 135 8.72 3.14 -15.90
C ALA A 135 8.00 3.62 -14.62
N ASN A 136 7.58 4.89 -14.59
CA ASN A 136 6.82 5.46 -13.48
C ASN A 136 5.40 4.87 -13.42
N GLY A 137 4.72 4.73 -14.56
CA GLY A 137 3.40 4.11 -14.61
C GLY A 137 3.41 2.64 -14.17
N GLN A 138 4.44 1.88 -14.55
CA GLN A 138 4.62 0.49 -14.11
C GLN A 138 4.90 0.41 -12.60
N PHE A 139 5.69 1.33 -12.06
CA PHE A 139 5.94 1.42 -10.61
C PHE A 139 4.65 1.64 -9.82
N LEU A 140 3.76 2.51 -10.29
CA LEU A 140 2.46 2.77 -9.66
C LEU A 140 1.52 1.55 -9.70
N MET A 141 1.80 0.58 -10.56
CA MET A 141 0.86 -0.51 -10.78
C MET A 141 0.71 -1.48 -9.61
N LYS A 142 1.78 -1.62 -8.82
CA LYS A 142 1.73 -2.36 -7.56
C LYS A 142 0.75 -1.75 -6.56
N ASP A 143 0.54 -0.43 -6.61
CA ASP A 143 -0.24 0.28 -5.60
C ASP A 143 -1.74 0.00 -5.71
N ILE A 144 -2.24 -0.46 -6.86
CA ILE A 144 -3.63 -0.97 -7.00
C ILE A 144 -3.84 -2.20 -6.11
N ALA A 145 -2.94 -3.18 -6.21
CA ALA A 145 -3.02 -4.39 -5.40
C ALA A 145 -2.84 -4.07 -3.91
N LEU A 146 -1.90 -3.17 -3.58
CA LEU A 146 -1.65 -2.77 -2.20
C LEU A 146 -2.81 -1.98 -1.59
N LEU A 147 -3.52 -1.16 -2.37
CA LEU A 147 -4.76 -0.53 -1.93
C LEU A 147 -5.80 -1.58 -1.54
N GLY A 148 -6.02 -2.59 -2.39
CA GLY A 148 -6.93 -3.69 -2.09
C GLY A 148 -6.57 -4.44 -0.80
N ILE A 149 -5.28 -4.76 -0.62
CA ILE A 149 -4.78 -5.41 0.61
C ILE A 149 -4.97 -4.49 1.83
N SER A 150 -4.70 -3.19 1.71
CA SER A 150 -4.83 -2.24 2.82
C SER A 150 -6.28 -2.09 3.30
N LEU A 151 -7.25 -2.04 2.37
CA LEU A 151 -8.68 -1.97 2.68
C LEU A 151 -9.16 -3.28 3.33
N TRP A 152 -8.69 -4.42 2.84
CA TRP A 152 -9.01 -5.71 3.44
C TRP A 152 -8.46 -5.84 4.87
N LEU A 153 -7.23 -5.40 5.11
CA LEU A 153 -6.61 -5.39 6.43
C LEU A 153 -7.27 -4.40 7.39
N LEU A 154 -7.76 -3.27 6.88
CA LEU A 154 -8.56 -2.31 7.64
C LEU A 154 -9.85 -2.96 8.12
N ALA A 155 -10.60 -3.63 7.24
CA ALA A 155 -11.81 -4.35 7.62
C ALA A 155 -11.52 -5.45 8.68
N ASP A 156 -10.47 -6.26 8.48
CA ASP A 156 -10.02 -7.28 9.44
C ASP A 156 -9.64 -6.67 10.82
N ALA A 157 -9.04 -5.48 10.84
CA ALA A 157 -8.70 -4.78 12.08
C ALA A 157 -9.95 -4.23 12.81
N ILE A 158 -10.94 -3.72 12.07
CA ILE A 158 -12.22 -3.26 12.61
C ILE A 158 -12.98 -4.43 13.26
N ASP A 159 -13.07 -5.57 12.57
CA ASP A 159 -13.74 -6.76 13.09
C ASP A 159 -13.04 -7.33 14.33
N ALA A 160 -11.71 -7.37 14.34
CA ALA A 160 -10.94 -7.77 15.51
C ALA A 160 -11.16 -6.82 16.72
N THR A 161 -11.38 -5.53 16.47
CA THR A 161 -11.69 -4.54 17.52
C THR A 161 -13.07 -4.79 18.12
N ARG A 162 -14.08 -5.07 17.27
CA ARG A 162 -15.45 -5.38 17.72
C ARG A 162 -15.50 -6.61 18.60
N LYS A 163 -14.82 -7.69 18.20
CA LYS A 163 -14.76 -8.96 18.95
C LYS A 163 -14.11 -8.86 20.33
N ARG A 164 -13.28 -7.85 20.60
CA ARG A 164 -12.67 -7.63 21.92
C ARG A 164 -13.50 -6.77 22.87
N THR A 165 -14.52 -6.10 22.33
CA THR A 165 -15.39 -5.18 23.08
C THR A 165 -16.74 -5.84 23.42
N SER A 166 -17.06 -6.95 22.76
CA SER A 166 -18.15 -7.87 23.11
C SER A 166 -17.67 -8.93 24.08
#